data_AF-A0A847KLU0-F1
#
_entry.id   AF-A0A847KLU0-F1
#
_cell.length_a   1.000
_cell.length_b   1.000
_cell.length_c   1.000
_cell.angle_alpha   90.00
_cell.angle_beta   90.00
_cell.angle_gamma   90.00
#
_symmetry.space_group_name_H-M   'P 1'
#
loop_
_entity.id
_entity.type
_entity.pdbx_description
1 polymer ?
#
loop_
_entity_poly.entity_id
_entity_poly.type
_entity_poly.pdbx_seq_one_letter_code
_entity_poly.pdbx_strand_id
1 'polypeptide(L)'
;MPIPEHLADLAVFSRVEALDAGLPECALRRQAIERIGRGMFAVTGPERSAIAVARAVARLHDGAWVSHVTAALIHGLLLPDKLDTTTPHVSRPAPASRPRGAGVRGHRAHLHDGELIEIDGVKVSTPARAWLELASLLSLDDLISVGDQLVRIPRQAFEGRSEPHATTAALLELVERHPRMPGVKRARAALALIRVGSDSPMETKVRLALVRAGLPEPELQIALDPTDKYTQRADLGYRDGRIAIQYDGAVHLTTEQQTRDNRRDTAFNMAGWRYIKVNKQDAAEGFRSLIRLVRELLSASAA
;
A
#
# COMPACT_ATOMS: atom_id res chain seq x y z
N MET A 1 -30.29 -23.62 -17.80
CA MET A 1 -30.67 -22.38 -17.09
C MET A 1 -29.43 -21.55 -16.89
N PRO A 2 -29.37 -20.35 -17.45
CA PRO A 2 -28.23 -19.44 -17.30
C PRO A 2 -28.10 -18.96 -15.84
N ILE A 3 -26.90 -18.54 -15.47
CA ILE A 3 -26.65 -17.87 -14.19
C ILE A 3 -27.23 -16.45 -14.31
N PRO A 4 -28.05 -15.97 -13.36
CA PRO A 4 -28.53 -14.59 -13.34
C PRO A 4 -27.38 -13.59 -13.48
N GLU A 5 -27.57 -12.54 -14.29
CA GLU A 5 -26.52 -11.56 -14.62
C GLU A 5 -25.86 -10.95 -13.39
N HIS A 6 -26.65 -10.51 -12.40
CA HIS A 6 -26.12 -9.97 -11.15
C HIS A 6 -25.26 -10.96 -10.35
N LEU A 7 -25.49 -12.28 -10.42
CA LEU A 7 -24.62 -13.27 -9.80
C LEU A 7 -23.33 -13.49 -10.61
N ALA A 8 -23.40 -13.34 -11.93
CA ALA A 8 -22.23 -13.38 -12.79
C ALA A 8 -21.32 -12.17 -12.52
N ASP A 9 -21.90 -10.98 -12.31
CA ASP A 9 -21.17 -9.76 -11.98
C ASP A 9 -20.45 -9.85 -10.62
N LEU A 10 -21.06 -10.52 -9.63
CA LEU A 10 -20.43 -10.75 -8.33
C LEU A 10 -19.22 -11.68 -8.40
N ALA A 11 -19.14 -12.55 -9.41
CA ALA A 11 -18.21 -13.66 -9.61
C ALA A 11 -18.19 -14.73 -8.50
N VAL A 12 -18.36 -14.33 -7.23
CA VAL A 12 -18.44 -15.16 -6.03
C VAL A 12 -19.69 -14.77 -5.25
N PHE A 13 -20.52 -15.77 -4.94
CA PHE A 13 -21.80 -15.60 -4.25
C PHE A 13 -22.06 -16.77 -3.29
N SER A 14 -22.94 -16.53 -2.34
CA SER A 14 -23.36 -17.49 -1.33
C SER A 14 -24.53 -18.34 -1.79
N ARG A 15 -24.78 -19.44 -1.06
CA ARG A 15 -26.01 -20.24 -1.24
C ARG A 15 -27.27 -19.38 -1.09
N VAL A 16 -27.25 -18.42 -0.15
CA VAL A 16 -28.41 -17.57 0.13
C VAL A 16 -28.66 -16.63 -1.04
N GLU A 17 -27.64 -15.89 -1.48
CA GLU A 17 -27.72 -15.01 -2.66
C GLU A 17 -28.17 -15.79 -3.92
N ALA A 18 -27.68 -17.01 -4.12
CA ALA A 18 -28.11 -17.84 -5.24
C ALA A 18 -29.60 -18.19 -5.19
N LEU A 19 -30.10 -18.61 -4.03
CA LEU A 19 -31.50 -18.98 -3.86
C LEU A 19 -32.42 -17.75 -3.97
N ASP A 20 -32.02 -16.62 -3.40
CA ASP A 20 -32.75 -15.35 -3.46
C ASP A 20 -32.82 -14.81 -4.90
N ALA A 21 -31.78 -15.07 -5.70
CA ALA A 21 -31.72 -14.79 -7.13
C ALA A 21 -32.58 -15.74 -7.99
N GLY A 22 -33.29 -16.69 -7.38
CA GLY A 22 -34.11 -17.69 -8.08
C GLY A 22 -33.30 -18.85 -8.67
N LEU A 23 -32.02 -19.01 -8.32
CA LEU A 23 -31.20 -20.14 -8.75
C LEU A 23 -31.51 -21.37 -7.88
N PRO A 24 -32.09 -22.47 -8.42
CA PRO A 24 -32.45 -23.62 -7.62
C PRO A 24 -31.21 -24.38 -7.16
N GLU A 25 -31.30 -25.09 -6.03
CA GLU A 25 -30.16 -25.80 -5.43
C GLU A 25 -29.50 -26.82 -6.35
N CYS A 26 -30.24 -27.44 -7.26
CA CYS A 26 -29.69 -28.35 -8.26
C CYS A 26 -28.76 -27.65 -9.27
N ALA A 27 -28.94 -26.35 -9.53
CA ALA A 27 -28.10 -25.59 -10.43
C ALA A 27 -26.71 -25.31 -9.85
N LEU A 28 -26.57 -25.26 -8.52
CA LEU A 28 -25.28 -25.07 -7.80
C LEU A 28 -24.30 -26.25 -7.96
N ARG A 29 -24.74 -27.36 -8.58
CA ARG A 29 -23.91 -28.54 -8.86
C ARG A 29 -23.51 -28.66 -10.34
N ARG A 30 -23.83 -27.67 -11.17
CA ARG A 30 -23.53 -27.66 -12.61
C ARG A 30 -22.09 -27.21 -12.88
N GLN A 31 -21.50 -27.61 -14.00
CA GLN A 31 -20.11 -27.30 -14.38
C GLN A 31 -19.75 -25.81 -14.41
N ALA A 32 -20.71 -24.92 -14.60
CA ALA A 32 -20.50 -23.47 -14.62
C ALA A 32 -20.42 -22.82 -13.21
N ILE A 33 -20.60 -23.60 -12.14
CA ILE A 33 -20.53 -23.13 -10.75
C ILE A 33 -19.63 -24.07 -9.95
N GLU A 34 -18.58 -23.52 -9.35
CA GLU A 34 -17.70 -24.24 -8.45
C GLU A 34 -17.99 -23.91 -6.99
N ARG A 35 -18.00 -24.92 -6.13
CA ARG A 35 -18.09 -24.71 -4.68
C ARG A 35 -16.71 -24.40 -4.11
N ILE A 36 -16.51 -23.19 -3.62
CA ILE A 36 -15.23 -22.71 -3.06
C ILE A 36 -15.16 -22.81 -1.52
N GLY A 37 -16.29 -23.11 -0.88
CA GLY A 37 -16.37 -23.19 0.57
C GLY A 37 -17.70 -23.72 1.07
N ARG A 38 -17.87 -23.72 2.39
CA ARG A 38 -19.17 -24.06 2.99
C ARG A 38 -20.16 -22.95 2.65
N GLY A 39 -21.14 -23.27 1.79
CA GLY A 39 -22.18 -22.32 1.37
C GLY A 39 -21.70 -21.22 0.43
N MET A 40 -20.51 -21.36 -0.16
CA MET A 40 -19.90 -20.38 -1.06
C MET A 40 -19.60 -20.98 -2.42
N PHE A 41 -19.96 -20.23 -3.47
CA PHE A 41 -19.91 -20.64 -4.85
C PHE A 41 -19.27 -19.54 -5.71
N ALA A 42 -18.65 -19.94 -6.81
CA ALA A 42 -18.08 -19.03 -7.79
C ALA A 42 -18.52 -19.46 -9.19
N VAL A 43 -18.68 -18.49 -10.08
CA VAL A 43 -18.83 -18.79 -11.52
C VAL A 43 -17.52 -19.40 -12.03
N THR A 44 -17.60 -20.50 -12.75
CA THR A 44 -16.44 -21.13 -13.40
C THR A 44 -15.94 -20.20 -14.51
N GLY A 45 -14.66 -19.81 -14.48
CA GLY A 45 -14.12 -18.76 -15.35
C GLY A 45 -12.71 -18.31 -14.94
N PRO A 46 -12.28 -17.09 -15.30
CA PRO A 46 -10.92 -16.62 -15.06
C PRO A 46 -10.55 -16.60 -13.56
N GLU A 47 -9.25 -16.45 -13.29
CA GLU A 47 -8.65 -16.50 -11.96
C GLU A 47 -9.42 -15.65 -10.94
N ARG A 48 -9.78 -16.29 -9.81
CA ARG A 48 -10.58 -15.66 -8.76
C ARG A 48 -9.70 -14.69 -8.00
N SER A 49 -10.08 -13.41 -8.00
CA SER A 49 -9.40 -12.47 -7.12
C SER A 49 -9.75 -12.78 -5.66
N ALA A 50 -8.75 -12.72 -4.78
CA ALA A 50 -8.95 -12.79 -3.33
C ALA A 50 -9.99 -11.75 -2.86
N ILE A 51 -10.01 -10.60 -3.54
CA ILE A 51 -10.97 -9.51 -3.31
C ILE A 51 -12.42 -9.98 -3.48
N ALA A 52 -12.74 -10.71 -4.55
CA ALA A 52 -14.10 -11.21 -4.79
C ALA A 52 -14.55 -12.17 -3.69
N VAL A 53 -13.67 -13.07 -3.25
CA VAL A 53 -13.95 -14.00 -2.14
C VAL A 53 -14.16 -13.24 -0.83
N ALA A 54 -13.30 -12.26 -0.51
CA ALA A 54 -13.43 -11.45 0.71
C ALA A 54 -14.75 -10.67 0.74
N ARG A 55 -15.13 -10.07 -0.40
CA ARG A 55 -16.39 -9.35 -0.56
C ARG A 55 -17.60 -10.24 -0.30
N ALA A 56 -17.61 -11.43 -0.89
CA ALA A 56 -18.71 -12.37 -0.72
C ALA A 56 -18.82 -12.91 0.73
N VAL A 57 -17.68 -13.19 1.38
CA VAL A 57 -17.69 -13.58 2.80
C VAL A 57 -18.11 -12.43 3.71
N ALA A 58 -17.76 -11.18 3.38
CA ALA A 58 -18.21 -10.02 4.14
C ALA A 58 -19.74 -9.84 4.04
N ARG A 59 -20.35 -10.04 2.85
CA ARG A 59 -21.81 -9.98 2.66
C ARG A 59 -22.57 -11.06 3.44
N LEU A 60 -21.97 -12.22 3.61
CA LEU A 60 -22.57 -13.33 4.36
C LEU A 60 -22.66 -13.12 5.87
N HIS A 61 -21.84 -12.23 6.41
CA HIS A 61 -21.67 -12.08 7.83
C HIS A 61 -22.03 -10.67 8.24
N ASP A 62 -23.15 -10.53 8.96
CA ASP A 62 -23.55 -9.24 9.47
C ASP A 62 -22.44 -8.59 10.31
N GLY A 63 -22.21 -7.30 10.04
CA GLY A 63 -21.12 -6.49 10.57
C GLY A 63 -19.71 -6.85 10.09
N ALA A 64 -19.51 -7.80 9.18
CA ALA A 64 -18.18 -8.12 8.66
C ALA A 64 -17.66 -7.08 7.67
N TRP A 65 -16.34 -6.98 7.54
CA TRP A 65 -15.68 -6.10 6.58
C TRP A 65 -14.40 -6.72 6.00
N VAL A 66 -14.03 -6.29 4.80
CA VAL A 66 -12.75 -6.63 4.17
C VAL A 66 -11.64 -5.81 4.84
N SER A 67 -10.54 -6.45 5.21
CA SER A 67 -9.53 -5.87 6.13
C SER A 67 -8.10 -6.22 5.74
N HIS A 68 -7.11 -5.68 6.47
CA HIS A 68 -5.69 -5.99 6.35
C HIS A 68 -5.16 -5.93 4.90
N VAL A 69 -4.47 -6.98 4.44
CA VAL A 69 -3.87 -7.11 3.11
C VAL A 69 -4.90 -6.90 2.02
N THR A 70 -6.09 -7.51 2.13
CA THR A 70 -7.12 -7.39 1.10
C THR A 70 -7.69 -5.99 1.02
N ALA A 71 -7.89 -5.30 2.15
CA ALA A 71 -8.30 -3.90 2.13
C ALA A 71 -7.22 -3.01 1.50
N ALA A 72 -5.95 -3.23 1.85
CA ALA A 72 -4.84 -2.49 1.26
C ALA A 72 -4.72 -2.68 -0.26
N LEU A 73 -4.94 -3.91 -0.76
CA LEU A 73 -4.99 -4.20 -2.20
C LEU A 73 -6.17 -3.51 -2.90
N ILE A 74 -7.35 -3.48 -2.28
CA ILE A 74 -8.52 -2.76 -2.82
C ILE A 74 -8.23 -1.26 -2.96
N HIS A 75 -7.49 -0.68 -2.01
CA HIS A 75 -7.05 0.72 -2.06
C HIS A 75 -5.85 0.98 -2.98
N GLY A 76 -5.32 -0.05 -3.64
CA GLY A 76 -4.16 0.09 -4.52
C GLY A 76 -2.84 0.41 -3.80
N LEU A 77 -2.73 0.08 -2.49
CA LEU A 77 -1.49 0.31 -1.74
C LEU A 77 -0.39 -0.66 -2.22
N LEU A 78 0.83 -0.15 -2.34
CA LEU A 78 2.00 -0.97 -2.67
C LEU A 78 2.43 -1.74 -1.43
N LEU A 79 2.39 -3.07 -1.53
CA LEU A 79 2.75 -4.00 -0.46
C LEU A 79 4.05 -4.74 -0.81
N PRO A 80 4.81 -5.22 0.19
CA PRO A 80 6.03 -5.98 -0.07
C PRO A 80 5.75 -7.31 -0.78
N ASP A 81 6.59 -7.68 -1.75
CA ASP A 81 6.43 -8.90 -2.57
C ASP A 81 6.34 -10.21 -1.75
N LYS A 82 6.90 -10.24 -0.53
CA LYS A 82 6.89 -11.42 0.35
C LYS A 82 5.58 -11.62 1.10
N LEU A 83 4.66 -10.66 1.02
CA LEU A 83 3.38 -10.73 1.73
C LEU A 83 2.41 -11.62 0.94
N ASP A 84 1.73 -12.54 1.64
CA ASP A 84 0.65 -13.33 1.03
C ASP A 84 -0.52 -12.41 0.65
N THR A 85 -0.69 -12.18 -0.65
CA THR A 85 -1.79 -11.41 -1.25
C THR A 85 -2.91 -12.30 -1.79
N THR A 86 -2.76 -13.62 -1.70
CA THR A 86 -3.67 -14.61 -2.29
C THR A 86 -4.77 -15.03 -1.30
N THR A 87 -4.44 -15.11 -0.01
CA THR A 87 -5.44 -15.42 1.02
C THR A 87 -6.26 -14.17 1.37
N PRO A 88 -7.59 -14.15 1.20
CA PRO A 88 -8.42 -13.00 1.57
C PRO A 88 -8.57 -12.79 3.08
N HIS A 89 -8.56 -11.54 3.53
CA HIS A 89 -8.70 -11.15 4.93
C HIS A 89 -10.07 -10.51 5.20
N VAL A 90 -10.83 -11.09 6.13
CA VAL A 90 -12.14 -10.59 6.56
C VAL A 90 -12.19 -10.49 8.08
N SER A 91 -12.69 -9.38 8.59
CA SER A 91 -12.82 -9.11 10.02
C SER A 91 -14.28 -9.04 10.45
N ARG A 92 -14.54 -9.31 11.73
CA ARG A 92 -15.85 -9.11 12.39
C ARG A 92 -15.68 -8.38 13.72
N PRO A 93 -16.71 -7.65 14.18
CA PRO A 93 -16.63 -6.90 15.43
C PRO A 93 -16.60 -7.89 16.61
N ALA A 94 -15.77 -7.62 17.60
CA ALA A 94 -15.89 -8.33 18.88
C ALA A 94 -17.27 -8.03 19.51
N PRO A 95 -17.92 -9.00 20.18
CA PRO A 95 -17.41 -10.32 20.56
C PRO A 95 -17.68 -11.43 19.53
N ALA A 96 -18.14 -11.12 18.30
CA ALA A 96 -18.49 -12.13 17.31
C ALA A 96 -17.32 -13.08 16.99
N SER A 97 -17.65 -14.32 16.63
CA SER A 97 -16.66 -15.28 16.18
C SER A 97 -16.05 -14.84 14.84
N ARG A 98 -14.73 -15.02 14.70
CA ARG A 98 -14.02 -14.77 13.43
C ARG A 98 -14.69 -15.53 12.27
N PRO A 99 -14.75 -14.96 11.05
CA PRO A 99 -15.17 -15.69 9.86
C PRO A 99 -14.36 -17.01 9.70
N ARG A 100 -15.04 -18.08 9.29
CA ARG A 100 -14.41 -19.39 9.04
C ARG A 100 -14.95 -20.00 7.75
N GLY A 101 -14.08 -20.70 7.02
CA GLY A 101 -14.43 -21.37 5.77
C GLY A 101 -14.07 -20.54 4.52
N ALA A 102 -14.29 -21.11 3.34
CA ALA A 102 -14.09 -20.46 2.03
C ALA A 102 -12.67 -19.91 1.76
N GLY A 103 -11.64 -20.49 2.39
CA GLY A 103 -10.25 -20.08 2.15
C GLY A 103 -9.87 -18.70 2.69
N VAL A 104 -10.66 -18.11 3.60
CA VAL A 104 -10.37 -16.78 4.16
C VAL A 104 -9.55 -16.83 5.44
N ARG A 105 -8.71 -15.80 5.64
CA ARG A 105 -8.12 -15.47 6.93
C ARG A 105 -9.09 -14.57 7.72
N GLY A 106 -9.82 -15.19 8.64
CA GLY A 106 -10.77 -14.50 9.51
C GLY A 106 -10.13 -13.85 10.74
N HIS A 107 -10.48 -12.61 11.01
CA HIS A 107 -10.03 -11.83 12.17
C HIS A 107 -11.19 -11.39 13.05
N ARG A 108 -10.87 -10.96 14.27
CA ARG A 108 -11.80 -10.33 15.21
C ARG A 108 -11.15 -9.06 15.72
N ALA A 109 -11.84 -7.94 15.64
CA ALA A 109 -11.32 -6.66 16.07
C ALA A 109 -12.40 -5.77 16.68
N HIS A 110 -11.97 -4.79 17.46
CA HIS A 110 -12.82 -3.65 17.81
C HIS A 110 -12.82 -2.67 16.64
N LEU A 111 -13.93 -1.96 16.49
CA LEU A 111 -14.16 -1.01 15.42
C LEU A 111 -14.74 0.26 16.02
N HIS A 112 -14.19 1.40 15.60
CA HIS A 112 -14.77 2.71 15.89
C HIS A 112 -15.38 3.32 14.64
N ASP A 113 -16.24 4.31 14.83
CA ASP A 113 -16.87 5.04 13.73
C ASP A 113 -15.82 5.71 12.84
N GLY A 114 -16.09 5.74 11.53
CA GLY A 114 -15.20 6.32 10.52
C GLY A 114 -14.02 5.42 10.09
N GLU A 115 -13.92 4.19 10.60
CA GLU A 115 -12.81 3.28 10.24
C GLU A 115 -13.12 2.37 9.05
N LEU A 116 -14.36 2.37 8.58
CA LEU A 116 -14.81 1.63 7.39
C LEU A 116 -15.36 2.59 6.34
N ILE A 117 -15.21 2.20 5.08
CA ILE A 117 -15.91 2.79 3.94
C ILE A 117 -16.63 1.69 3.17
N GLU A 118 -17.63 2.07 2.38
CA GLU A 118 -18.35 1.13 1.52
C GLU A 118 -17.82 1.23 0.09
N ILE A 119 -17.50 0.06 -0.49
CA ILE A 119 -17.08 -0.06 -1.90
C ILE A 119 -17.90 -1.21 -2.49
N ASP A 120 -18.69 -0.93 -3.53
CA ASP A 120 -19.56 -1.90 -4.20
C ASP A 120 -20.48 -2.67 -3.23
N GLY A 121 -21.10 -1.97 -2.27
CA GLY A 121 -21.99 -2.56 -1.26
C GLY A 121 -21.30 -3.39 -0.18
N VAL A 122 -19.97 -3.33 -0.08
CA VAL A 122 -19.18 -4.06 0.91
C VAL A 122 -18.40 -3.10 1.79
N LYS A 123 -18.46 -3.32 3.11
CA LYS A 123 -17.64 -2.61 4.08
C LYS A 123 -16.16 -3.01 3.96
N VAL A 124 -15.28 -2.03 3.86
CA VAL A 124 -13.83 -2.19 3.74
C VAL A 124 -13.15 -1.26 4.74
N SER A 125 -12.08 -1.71 5.41
CA SER A 125 -11.24 -0.84 6.23
C SER A 125 -10.80 0.39 5.43
N THR A 126 -10.85 1.59 6.00
CA THR A 126 -10.21 2.78 5.39
C THR A 126 -8.71 2.51 5.15
N PRO A 127 -8.02 3.27 4.26
CA PRO A 127 -6.58 3.11 4.08
C PRO A 127 -5.78 3.20 5.40
N ALA A 128 -6.13 4.16 6.25
CA ALA A 128 -5.54 4.33 7.59
C ALA A 128 -5.77 3.10 8.50
N ARG A 129 -7.01 2.59 8.52
CA ARG A 129 -7.36 1.39 9.29
C ARG A 129 -6.63 0.15 8.76
N ALA A 130 -6.54 -0.02 7.44
CA ALA A 130 -5.81 -1.11 6.80
C ALA A 130 -4.31 -1.06 7.15
N TRP A 131 -3.69 0.13 7.15
CA TRP A 131 -2.30 0.30 7.59
C TRP A 131 -2.09 -0.15 9.04
N LEU A 132 -3.00 0.22 9.96
CA LEU A 132 -2.92 -0.23 11.34
C LEU A 132 -3.09 -1.76 11.47
N GLU A 133 -4.00 -2.35 10.69
CA GLU A 133 -4.20 -3.81 10.61
C GLU A 133 -2.94 -4.54 10.10
N LEU A 134 -2.25 -3.96 9.12
CA LEU A 134 -0.98 -4.45 8.60
C LEU A 134 0.17 -4.39 9.62
N ALA A 135 0.06 -3.60 10.68
CA ALA A 135 1.12 -3.46 11.69
C ALA A 135 1.46 -4.79 12.39
N SER A 136 0.57 -5.76 12.41
CA SER A 136 0.82 -7.12 12.94
C SER A 136 1.50 -8.07 11.95
N LEU A 137 1.50 -7.73 10.65
CA LEU A 137 1.96 -8.58 9.56
C LEU A 137 3.28 -8.09 8.93
N LEU A 138 3.51 -6.77 8.96
CA LEU A 138 4.65 -6.15 8.31
C LEU A 138 5.86 -5.97 9.25
N SER A 139 7.04 -5.92 8.63
CA SER A 139 8.25 -5.39 9.28
C SER A 139 8.05 -3.90 9.61
N LEU A 140 8.92 -3.33 10.45
CA LEU A 140 8.85 -1.90 10.74
C LEU A 140 9.04 -1.07 9.47
N ASP A 141 10.02 -1.43 8.64
CA ASP A 141 10.37 -0.68 7.41
C ASP A 141 9.25 -0.74 6.38
N ASP A 142 8.65 -1.91 6.18
CA ASP A 142 7.53 -2.04 5.26
C ASP A 142 6.29 -1.29 5.77
N LEU A 143 6.06 -1.26 7.09
CA LEU A 143 4.97 -0.49 7.69
C LEU A 143 5.19 1.02 7.55
N ILE A 144 6.44 1.49 7.66
CA ILE A 144 6.80 2.89 7.37
C ILE A 144 6.56 3.20 5.90
N SER A 145 6.99 2.33 4.97
CA SER A 145 6.75 2.51 3.53
C SER A 145 5.27 2.59 3.17
N VAL A 146 4.41 1.78 3.78
CA VAL A 146 2.95 1.89 3.59
C VAL A 146 2.42 3.18 4.23
N GLY A 147 2.95 3.58 5.40
CA GLY A 147 2.58 4.83 6.06
C GLY A 147 2.93 6.07 5.24
N ASP A 148 4.13 6.12 4.66
CA ASP A 148 4.60 7.17 3.76
C ASP A 148 3.66 7.30 2.54
N GLN A 149 3.24 6.16 1.96
CA GLN A 149 2.25 6.15 0.86
C GLN A 149 0.90 6.74 1.25
N LEU A 150 0.48 6.64 2.51
CA LEU A 150 -0.79 7.22 2.96
C LEU A 150 -0.72 8.74 3.10
N VAL A 151 0.42 9.25 3.58
CA VAL A 151 0.59 10.67 3.92
C VAL A 151 1.21 11.51 2.80
N ARG A 152 1.72 10.88 1.74
CA ARG A 152 2.32 11.60 0.61
C ARG A 152 1.31 12.46 -0.13
N ILE A 153 1.84 13.48 -0.79
CA ILE A 153 1.08 14.37 -1.67
C ILE A 153 0.75 13.59 -2.96
N PRO A 154 -0.53 13.37 -3.29
CA PRO A 154 -0.88 12.64 -4.48
C PRO A 154 -0.59 13.42 -5.76
N ARG A 155 -0.35 12.68 -6.84
CA ARG A 155 -0.24 13.25 -8.18
C ARG A 155 -1.59 13.10 -8.89
N GLN A 156 -2.42 14.13 -8.81
CA GLN A 156 -3.80 14.11 -9.31
C GLN A 156 -3.94 13.58 -10.76
N ALA A 157 -3.01 13.94 -11.65
CA ALA A 157 -3.03 13.50 -13.04
C ALA A 157 -2.89 11.97 -13.24
N PHE A 158 -2.29 11.27 -12.27
CA PHE A 158 -2.07 9.82 -12.33
C PHE A 158 -2.99 9.04 -11.39
N GLU A 159 -3.44 9.67 -10.32
CA GLU A 159 -4.12 8.98 -9.22
C GLU A 159 -5.59 9.40 -9.07
N GLY A 160 -6.05 10.44 -9.76
CA GLY A 160 -7.43 10.93 -9.66
C GLY A 160 -7.81 11.51 -8.29
N ARG A 161 -6.83 11.75 -7.41
CA ARG A 161 -7.03 12.32 -6.06
C ARG A 161 -6.13 13.52 -5.82
N SER A 162 -6.64 14.51 -5.10
CA SER A 162 -5.89 15.71 -4.68
C SER A 162 -5.44 15.68 -3.22
N GLU A 163 -6.06 14.81 -2.41
CA GLU A 163 -5.79 14.70 -0.97
C GLU A 163 -5.03 13.42 -0.61
N PRO A 164 -4.18 13.46 0.46
CA PRO A 164 -3.56 12.26 1.00
C PRO A 164 -4.64 11.28 1.52
N HIS A 165 -4.32 9.99 1.60
CA HIS A 165 -5.25 9.01 2.16
C HIS A 165 -5.42 9.20 3.67
N ALA A 166 -4.41 9.74 4.35
CA ALA A 166 -4.45 10.10 5.75
C ALA A 166 -3.40 11.18 6.05
N THR A 167 -3.60 11.95 7.11
CA THR A 167 -2.54 12.79 7.68
C THR A 167 -1.79 12.01 8.77
N THR A 168 -0.56 12.42 9.08
CA THR A 168 0.20 11.85 10.20
C THR A 168 -0.55 11.99 11.53
N ALA A 169 -1.25 13.12 11.74
CA ALA A 169 -2.10 13.35 12.90
C ALA A 169 -3.28 12.37 12.96
N ALA A 170 -3.96 12.10 11.84
CA ALA A 170 -5.06 11.13 11.80
C ALA A 170 -4.57 9.69 12.05
N LEU A 171 -3.38 9.34 11.58
CA LEU A 171 -2.77 8.04 11.88
C LEU A 171 -2.40 7.91 13.36
N LEU A 172 -1.91 8.98 13.99
CA LEU A 172 -1.63 9.02 15.44
C LEU A 172 -2.91 8.80 16.24
N GLU A 173 -3.96 9.57 15.97
CA GLU A 173 -5.26 9.45 16.64
C GLU A 173 -5.84 8.03 16.50
N LEU A 174 -5.72 7.43 15.30
CA LEU A 174 -6.13 6.05 15.07
C LEU A 174 -5.33 5.06 15.94
N VAL A 175 -4.01 5.20 16.03
CA VAL A 175 -3.16 4.35 16.87
C VAL A 175 -3.48 4.49 18.36
N GLU A 176 -3.81 5.69 18.82
CA GLU A 176 -4.18 5.99 20.20
C GLU A 176 -5.54 5.37 20.58
N ARG A 177 -6.50 5.36 19.66
CA ARG A 177 -7.81 4.69 19.83
C ARG A 177 -7.71 3.17 19.95
N HIS A 178 -6.61 2.57 19.47
CA HIS A 178 -6.41 1.11 19.44
C HIS A 178 -5.22 0.62 20.30
N PRO A 179 -5.17 0.93 21.61
CA PRO A 179 -3.97 0.70 22.43
C PRO A 179 -3.63 -0.77 22.65
N ARG A 180 -4.56 -1.69 22.36
CA ARG A 180 -4.42 -3.15 22.54
C ARG A 180 -4.37 -3.92 21.22
N MET A 181 -4.37 -3.23 20.09
CA MET A 181 -4.39 -3.90 18.79
C MET A 181 -3.06 -4.62 18.52
N PRO A 182 -3.07 -5.84 17.98
CA PRO A 182 -1.84 -6.52 17.57
C PRO A 182 -1.00 -5.64 16.65
N GLY A 183 0.30 -5.49 16.96
CA GLY A 183 1.19 -4.63 16.17
C GLY A 183 1.18 -3.14 16.53
N VAL A 184 0.35 -2.67 17.48
CA VAL A 184 0.27 -1.24 17.85
C VAL A 184 1.61 -0.63 18.27
N LYS A 185 2.48 -1.40 18.96
CA LYS A 185 3.84 -0.94 19.31
C LYS A 185 4.67 -0.64 18.05
N ARG A 186 4.53 -1.45 17.01
CA ARG A 186 5.19 -1.25 15.72
C ARG A 186 4.58 -0.07 14.97
N ALA A 187 3.27 0.10 15.01
CA ALA A 187 2.60 1.27 14.43
C ALA A 187 3.08 2.59 15.07
N ARG A 188 3.23 2.63 16.41
CA ARG A 188 3.82 3.78 17.12
C ARG A 188 5.26 4.05 16.69
N ALA A 189 6.08 3.01 16.58
CA ALA A 189 7.46 3.15 16.11
C ALA A 189 7.51 3.64 14.64
N ALA A 190 6.60 3.16 13.79
CA ALA A 190 6.50 3.60 12.41
C ALA A 190 6.09 5.08 12.31
N LEU A 191 5.13 5.56 13.12
CA LEU A 191 4.70 6.96 13.12
C LEU A 191 5.84 7.95 13.35
N ALA A 192 6.81 7.60 14.20
CA ALA A 192 7.98 8.44 14.44
C ALA A 192 8.87 8.61 13.19
N LEU A 193 8.79 7.66 12.26
CA LEU A 193 9.66 7.55 11.09
C LEU A 193 8.94 7.82 9.76
N ILE A 194 7.61 7.90 9.75
CA ILE A 194 6.82 8.28 8.57
C ILE A 194 7.12 9.74 8.19
N ARG A 195 7.21 10.00 6.89
CA ARG A 195 7.46 11.32 6.31
C ARG A 195 6.54 11.57 5.12
N VAL A 196 6.06 12.81 5.00
CA VAL A 196 5.36 13.27 3.81
C VAL A 196 6.38 13.46 2.69
N GLY A 197 6.12 12.88 1.52
CA GLY A 197 6.87 13.13 0.28
C GLY A 197 7.55 11.91 -0.34
N SER A 198 7.64 10.76 0.36
CA SER A 198 8.18 9.56 -0.28
C SER A 198 7.12 8.98 -1.22
N ASP A 199 7.42 8.93 -2.52
CA ASP A 199 6.46 8.52 -3.56
C ASP A 199 6.53 7.02 -3.86
N SER A 200 7.56 6.33 -3.39
CA SER A 200 7.70 4.88 -3.53
C SER A 200 8.29 4.20 -2.28
N PRO A 201 8.04 2.89 -2.09
CA PRO A 201 8.65 2.13 -1.00
C PRO A 201 10.18 2.11 -1.03
N MET A 202 10.78 2.25 -2.22
CA MET A 202 12.24 2.25 -2.36
C MET A 202 12.86 3.57 -1.91
N GLU A 203 12.20 4.69 -2.15
CA GLU A 203 12.60 5.99 -1.61
C GLU A 203 12.59 5.99 -0.07
N THR A 204 11.54 5.44 0.55
CA THR A 204 11.49 5.25 2.00
C THR A 204 12.69 4.42 2.48
N LYS A 205 13.02 3.33 1.78
CA LYS A 205 14.16 2.47 2.15
C LYS A 205 15.50 3.19 2.04
N VAL A 206 15.71 3.98 0.98
CA VAL A 206 16.92 4.80 0.83
C VAL A 206 17.02 5.81 1.98
N ARG A 207 15.94 6.55 2.28
CA ARG A 207 15.89 7.51 3.40
C ARG A 207 16.24 6.84 4.72
N LEU A 208 15.59 5.72 5.05
CA LEU A 208 15.84 5.00 6.30
C LEU A 208 17.28 4.49 6.39
N ALA A 209 17.86 4.02 5.28
CA ALA A 209 19.25 3.57 5.26
C ALA A 209 20.24 4.71 5.55
N LEU A 210 20.04 5.88 4.94
CA LEU A 210 20.87 7.07 5.18
C LEU A 210 20.78 7.54 6.64
N VAL A 211 19.57 7.70 7.17
CA VAL A 211 19.34 8.13 8.56
C VAL A 211 19.94 7.15 9.56
N ARG A 212 19.74 5.83 9.36
CA ARG A 212 20.31 4.80 10.26
C ARG A 212 21.83 4.72 10.20
N ALA A 213 22.44 5.18 9.11
CA ALA A 213 23.88 5.32 9.00
C ALA A 213 24.44 6.58 9.72
N GLY A 214 23.59 7.33 10.41
CA GLY A 214 23.98 8.54 11.15
C GLY A 214 24.18 9.77 10.26
N LEU A 215 23.69 9.73 9.01
CA LEU A 215 23.66 10.92 8.16
C LEU A 215 22.45 11.80 8.56
N PRO A 216 22.51 13.12 8.27
CA PRO A 216 21.32 13.96 8.38
C PRO A 216 20.16 13.37 7.57
N GLU A 217 18.92 13.63 8.00
CA GLU A 217 17.76 13.14 7.23
C GLU A 217 17.67 13.90 5.89
N PRO A 218 17.65 13.20 4.74
CA PRO A 218 17.55 13.87 3.44
C PRO A 218 16.18 14.52 3.27
N GLU A 219 16.14 15.65 2.57
CA GLU A 219 14.90 16.24 2.09
C GLU A 219 14.29 15.33 1.02
N LEU A 220 12.97 15.15 1.05
CA LEU A 220 12.21 14.37 0.07
C LEU A 220 11.70 15.27 -1.06
N GLN A 221 11.62 14.71 -2.28
CA GLN A 221 11.13 15.40 -3.48
C GLN A 221 11.83 16.74 -3.71
N ILE A 222 13.15 16.73 -3.55
CA ILE A 222 14.00 17.91 -3.57
C ILE A 222 13.92 18.60 -4.94
N ALA A 223 13.32 19.79 -4.94
CA ALA A 223 13.17 20.64 -6.10
C ALA A 223 14.49 21.32 -6.44
N LEU A 224 14.85 21.28 -7.73
CA LEU A 224 16.01 22.00 -8.27
C LEU A 224 15.83 23.52 -8.11
N ASP A 225 14.64 24.03 -8.43
CA ASP A 225 14.20 25.40 -8.12
C ASP A 225 12.91 25.36 -7.27
N PRO A 226 12.98 25.60 -5.95
CA PRO A 226 11.82 25.57 -5.07
C PRO A 226 10.70 26.54 -5.44
N THR A 227 10.99 27.57 -6.24
CA THR A 227 10.01 28.59 -6.63
C THR A 227 9.23 28.21 -7.89
N ASP A 228 9.74 27.27 -8.69
CA ASP A 228 9.09 26.76 -9.89
C ASP A 228 8.41 25.42 -9.63
N LYS A 229 7.08 25.41 -9.70
CA LYS A 229 6.26 24.20 -9.53
C LYS A 229 6.51 23.12 -10.60
N TYR A 230 7.06 23.50 -11.77
CA TYR A 230 7.37 22.60 -12.87
C TYR A 230 8.83 22.17 -12.92
N THR A 231 9.63 22.60 -11.94
CA THR A 231 11.04 22.25 -11.85
C THR A 231 11.26 20.73 -11.74
N GLN A 232 12.45 20.30 -12.12
CA GLN A 232 12.86 18.92 -11.92
C GLN A 232 13.04 18.64 -10.42
N ARG A 233 12.57 17.47 -9.99
CA ARG A 233 12.72 16.98 -8.62
C ARG A 233 13.52 15.68 -8.64
N ALA A 234 14.36 15.49 -7.62
CA ALA A 234 14.93 14.20 -7.29
C ALA A 234 14.20 13.64 -6.06
N ASP A 235 14.21 12.33 -5.90
CA ASP A 235 13.46 11.68 -4.83
C ASP A 235 13.91 12.13 -3.44
N LEU A 236 15.24 12.24 -3.24
CA LEU A 236 15.82 12.65 -1.97
C LEU A 236 17.08 13.49 -2.19
N GLY A 237 17.50 14.28 -1.21
CA GLY A 237 18.76 15.01 -1.32
C GLY A 237 19.13 15.90 -0.14
N TYR A 238 20.24 16.62 -0.31
CA TYR A 238 20.80 17.55 0.65
C TYR A 238 21.12 18.87 -0.07
N ARG A 239 20.44 19.96 0.29
CA ARG A 239 20.64 21.27 -0.37
C ARG A 239 22.04 21.83 -0.11
N ASP A 240 22.50 21.78 1.14
CA ASP A 240 23.78 22.36 1.54
C ASP A 240 24.95 21.73 0.77
N GLY A 241 24.92 20.41 0.59
CA GLY A 241 25.91 19.68 -0.21
C GLY A 241 25.60 19.61 -1.71
N ARG A 242 24.50 20.19 -2.17
CA ARG A 242 23.94 20.05 -3.53
C ARG A 242 23.94 18.58 -4.01
N ILE A 243 23.45 17.67 -3.17
CA ILE A 243 23.37 16.25 -3.48
C ILE A 243 21.92 15.91 -3.83
N ALA A 244 21.70 15.31 -4.99
CA ALA A 244 20.40 14.80 -5.42
C ALA A 244 20.50 13.30 -5.63
N ILE A 245 19.56 12.55 -5.08
CA ILE A 245 19.52 11.09 -5.08
C ILE A 245 18.22 10.66 -5.74
N GLN A 246 18.31 9.79 -6.74
CA GLN A 246 17.16 9.26 -7.47
C GLN A 246 17.22 7.73 -7.41
N TYR A 247 16.14 7.10 -6.98
CA TYR A 247 15.99 5.66 -7.12
C TYR A 247 15.48 5.32 -8.54
N ASP A 248 16.27 4.53 -9.25
CA ASP A 248 15.94 3.97 -10.56
C ASP A 248 15.37 2.56 -10.38
N GLY A 249 14.03 2.49 -10.37
CA GLY A 249 13.33 1.23 -10.44
C GLY A 249 13.49 0.66 -11.85
N ALA A 250 14.25 -0.42 -12.01
CA ALA A 250 14.40 -1.13 -13.28
C ALA A 250 13.02 -1.53 -13.85
N VAL A 251 12.48 -0.67 -14.72
CA VAL A 251 11.27 -0.89 -15.53
C VAL A 251 11.74 -0.82 -16.98
N HIS A 252 11.12 -1.58 -17.88
CA HIS A 252 11.36 -1.44 -19.32
C HIS A 252 10.99 -0.01 -19.76
N LEU A 253 11.97 0.90 -19.72
CA LEU A 253 11.75 2.33 -19.94
C LEU A 253 11.39 2.54 -21.42
N THR A 254 10.25 3.19 -21.67
CA THR A 254 9.95 3.71 -23.00
C THR A 254 10.96 4.79 -23.37
N THR A 255 11.14 5.06 -24.66
CA THR A 255 12.05 6.10 -25.16
C THR A 255 11.74 7.48 -24.56
N GLU A 256 10.47 7.79 -24.30
CA GLU A 256 10.04 9.04 -23.69
C GLU A 256 10.51 9.14 -22.23
N GLN A 257 10.43 8.04 -21.47
CA GLN A 257 10.87 7.99 -20.09
C GLN A 257 12.39 8.18 -19.99
N GLN A 258 13.15 7.49 -20.85
CA GLN A 258 14.61 7.66 -20.93
C GLN A 258 15.00 9.12 -21.26
N THR A 259 14.27 9.74 -22.20
CA THR A 259 14.50 11.15 -22.57
C THR A 259 14.24 12.09 -21.40
N ARG A 260 13.16 11.87 -20.63
CA ARG A 260 12.83 12.66 -19.44
C ARG A 260 13.89 12.51 -18.35
N ASP A 261 14.33 11.28 -18.10
CA ASP A 261 15.33 11.00 -17.07
C ASP A 261 16.71 11.58 -17.44
N ASN A 262 17.09 11.54 -18.72
CA ASN A 262 18.31 12.20 -19.21
C ASN A 262 18.23 13.73 -19.07
N ARG A 263 17.08 14.35 -19.37
CA ARG A 263 16.88 15.79 -19.17
C ARG A 263 16.98 16.18 -17.70
N ARG A 264 16.44 15.35 -16.80
CA ARG A 264 16.56 15.55 -15.35
C ARG A 264 18.01 15.51 -14.89
N ASP A 265 18.74 14.49 -15.30
CA ASP A 265 20.16 14.31 -15.00
C ASP A 265 20.99 15.53 -15.45
N THR A 266 20.82 15.94 -16.72
CA THR A 266 21.47 17.14 -17.26
C THR A 266 21.12 18.39 -16.48
N ALA A 267 19.85 18.60 -16.10
CA ALA A 267 19.43 19.79 -15.37
C ALA A 267 20.09 19.91 -13.99
N PHE A 268 20.10 18.82 -13.21
CA PHE A 268 20.77 18.81 -11.91
C PHE A 268 22.28 19.03 -12.04
N ASN A 269 22.93 18.34 -12.99
CA ASN A 269 24.38 18.50 -13.21
C ASN A 269 24.75 19.93 -13.65
N MET A 270 24.00 20.53 -14.58
CA MET A 270 24.22 21.92 -15.02
C MET A 270 24.03 22.94 -13.90
N ALA A 271 23.17 22.65 -12.92
CA ALA A 271 22.97 23.47 -11.73
C ALA A 271 24.01 23.22 -10.62
N GLY A 272 25.04 22.40 -10.90
CA GLY A 272 26.12 22.10 -9.98
C GLY A 272 25.79 21.07 -8.90
N TRP A 273 24.69 20.32 -9.07
CA TRP A 273 24.35 19.24 -8.15
C TRP A 273 25.13 17.96 -8.48
N ARG A 274 25.43 17.18 -7.44
CA ARG A 274 25.85 15.78 -7.57
C ARG A 274 24.60 14.92 -7.67
N TYR A 275 24.24 14.54 -8.89
CA TYR A 275 23.10 13.67 -9.16
C TYR A 275 23.50 12.19 -9.10
N ILE A 276 22.93 11.45 -8.15
CA ILE A 276 23.28 10.07 -7.84
C ILE A 276 22.08 9.18 -8.14
N LYS A 277 22.24 8.21 -9.05
CA LYS A 277 21.24 7.17 -9.32
C LYS A 277 21.51 5.94 -8.47
N VAL A 278 20.47 5.41 -7.85
CA VAL A 278 20.50 4.25 -6.96
C VAL A 278 19.55 3.20 -7.50
N ASN A 279 19.95 1.93 -7.54
CA ASN A 279 19.15 0.88 -8.15
C ASN A 279 18.97 -0.34 -7.24
N LYS A 280 18.41 -1.43 -7.79
CA LYS A 280 18.20 -2.69 -7.06
C LYS A 280 19.49 -3.34 -6.55
N GLN A 281 20.63 -3.16 -7.22
CA GLN A 281 21.93 -3.70 -6.78
C GLN A 281 22.40 -2.97 -5.51
N ASP A 282 22.28 -1.64 -5.48
CA ASP A 282 22.56 -0.84 -4.27
C ASP A 282 21.64 -1.27 -3.12
N ALA A 283 20.35 -1.50 -3.40
CA ALA A 283 19.41 -1.99 -2.40
C ALA A 283 19.80 -3.38 -1.85
N ALA A 284 20.30 -4.27 -2.70
CA ALA A 284 20.72 -5.62 -2.31
C ALA A 284 21.93 -5.60 -1.35
N GLU A 285 22.80 -4.60 -1.44
CA GLU A 285 23.90 -4.41 -0.49
C GLU A 285 23.54 -3.51 0.72
N GLY A 286 22.29 -3.10 0.86
CA GLY A 286 21.84 -2.22 1.94
C GLY A 286 22.33 -0.77 1.78
N PHE A 287 22.50 -0.32 0.54
CA PHE A 287 22.93 1.03 0.17
C PHE A 287 24.31 1.45 0.73
N ARG A 288 25.18 0.48 1.01
CA ARG A 288 26.49 0.74 1.63
C ARG A 288 27.37 1.68 0.79
N SER A 289 27.39 1.52 -0.53
CA SER A 289 28.16 2.39 -1.42
C SER A 289 27.59 3.80 -1.47
N LEU A 290 26.26 3.94 -1.55
CA LEU A 290 25.58 5.23 -1.47
C LEU A 290 25.88 5.96 -0.15
N ILE A 291 25.76 5.26 0.98
CA ILE A 291 26.02 5.83 2.32
C ILE A 291 27.45 6.39 2.39
N ARG A 292 28.44 5.65 1.89
CA ARG A 292 29.84 6.09 1.87
C ARG A 292 30.00 7.36 1.04
N LEU A 293 29.47 7.36 -0.18
CA LEU A 293 29.55 8.48 -1.11
C LEU A 293 28.90 9.75 -0.53
N VAL A 294 27.68 9.64 0.00
CA VAL A 294 26.96 10.78 0.59
C VAL A 294 27.73 11.34 1.79
N ARG A 295 28.31 10.48 2.64
CA ARG A 295 29.12 10.94 3.78
C ARG A 295 30.33 11.75 3.35
N GLU A 296 31.06 11.28 2.33
CA GLU A 296 32.22 11.98 1.78
C GLU A 296 31.83 13.34 1.20
N LEU A 297 30.75 13.40 0.41
CA LEU A 297 30.27 14.64 -0.19
C LEU A 297 29.81 15.67 0.85
N LEU A 298 29.08 15.24 1.89
CA LEU A 298 28.66 16.13 2.97
C LEU A 298 29.85 16.65 3.78
N SER A 299 30.87 15.81 4.01
CA SER A 299 32.06 16.22 4.75
C SER A 299 32.89 17.24 3.95
N ALA A 300 33.00 17.05 2.63
CA ALA A 300 33.71 17.98 1.74
C ALA A 300 33.00 19.33 1.59
N SER A 301 31.68 19.38 1.75
CA SER A 301 30.91 20.63 1.69
C SER A 301 30.92 21.43 3.00
N ALA A 302 31.32 20.81 4.11
CA ALA A 302 31.41 21.44 5.42
C ALA A 302 32.80 22.03 5.74
N ALA A 303 33.78 21.76 4.87
CA ALA A 303 35.17 22.24 4.96
C ALA A 303 35.39 23.47 4.08
#